data_AF-A0A2T2TBY8-F1
#
_entry.id   AF-A0A2T2TBY8-F1
#
_cell.length_a   1.000
_cell.length_b   1.000
_cell.length_c   1.000
_cell.angle_alpha   90.00
_cell.angle_beta   90.00
_cell.angle_gamma   90.00
#
_symmetry.space_group_name_H-M   'P 1'
#
loop_
_entity.id
_entity.type
_entity.pdbx_description
1 polymer ?
#
loop_
_entity_poly.entity_id
_entity_poly.type
_entity_poly.pdbx_seq_one_letter_code
_entity_poly.pdbx_strand_id
1 'polypeptide(L)' 'MTSPREKCGVVGVALENGPAARPLYFGMFSLQHRGQESAGIVTPDGFQQHDHVGMGLVGDVFEEADL' A
#
# COMPACT_ATOMS: atom_id res chain seq x y z
N MET A 1 3.77 -12.89 -24.87
CA MET A 1 3.63 -11.99 -23.72
C MET A 1 3.25 -12.83 -22.53
N THR A 2 4.18 -13.03 -21.61
CA THR A 2 4.00 -13.84 -20.40
C THR A 2 3.02 -13.12 -19.47
N SER A 3 1.89 -13.75 -19.16
CA SER A 3 1.02 -13.32 -18.07
C SER A 3 1.83 -13.25 -16.77
N PRO A 4 1.63 -12.25 -15.90
CA PRO A 4 2.17 -12.28 -14.54
C PRO A 4 1.78 -13.60 -13.89
N ARG A 5 2.77 -14.34 -13.38
CA ARG A 5 2.58 -15.65 -12.71
C ARG A 5 2.26 -15.49 -11.23
N GLU A 6 2.62 -14.34 -10.65
CA GLU A 6 2.40 -13.94 -9.26
C GLU A 6 1.13 -13.09 -9.14
N LYS A 7 0.28 -13.36 -8.13
CA LYS A 7 -1.00 -12.65 -7.94
C LYS A 7 -0.80 -11.40 -7.07
N CYS A 8 -0.27 -10.30 -7.54
CA CYS A 8 -0.21 -9.08 -6.71
C CYS A 8 -1.62 -8.50 -6.41
N GLY A 9 -1.77 -7.81 -5.27
CA GLY A 9 -2.96 -7.02 -4.93
C GLY A 9 -2.72 -5.52 -5.14
N VAL A 10 -3.75 -4.77 -5.54
CA VAL A 10 -3.67 -3.32 -5.71
C VAL A 10 -4.91 -2.68 -5.09
N VAL A 11 -4.73 -1.59 -4.34
CA VAL A 11 -5.81 -0.76 -3.77
C VAL A 11 -5.52 0.70 -4.08
N GLY A 12 -6.58 1.46 -4.36
CA GLY A 12 -6.55 2.92 -4.48
C GLY A 12 -7.67 3.53 -3.64
N VAL A 13 -7.40 4.68 -3.03
CA VAL A 13 -8.36 5.43 -2.21
C VAL A 13 -8.33 6.89 -2.66
N ALA A 14 -9.52 7.48 -2.82
CA ALA A 14 -9.69 8.91 -3.05
C ALA A 14 -10.62 9.47 -1.96
N LEU A 15 -10.16 10.50 -1.27
CA LEU A 15 -10.88 11.14 -0.17
C LEU A 15 -11.07 12.62 -0.48
N GLU A 16 -12.17 13.21 -0.02
CA GLU A 16 -12.35 14.66 -0.06
C GLU A 16 -11.40 15.38 0.91
N ASN A 17 -11.14 14.78 2.08
CA ASN A 17 -10.27 15.31 3.13
C ASN A 17 -9.61 14.15 3.92
N GLY A 18 -8.47 14.44 4.56
CA GLY A 18 -7.77 13.54 5.47
C GLY A 18 -6.70 12.65 4.80
N PRO A 19 -5.86 11.97 5.61
CA PRO A 19 -4.75 11.16 5.11
C PRO A 19 -5.24 9.85 4.47
N ALA A 20 -4.73 9.53 3.28
CA ALA A 20 -5.09 8.32 2.54
C ALA A 20 -4.26 7.09 2.95
N ALA A 21 -3.15 7.26 3.67
CA ALA A 21 -2.22 6.17 3.99
C ALA A 21 -2.89 5.08 4.85
N ARG A 22 -3.62 5.46 5.91
CA ARG A 22 -4.31 4.50 6.77
C ARG A 22 -5.41 3.66 6.09
N PRO A 23 -6.34 4.22 5.29
CA PRO A 23 -7.27 3.38 4.53
C PRO A 23 -6.59 2.55 3.44
N LEU A 24 -5.50 3.03 2.82
CA LEU A 24 -4.68 2.23 1.92
C LEU A 24 -4.05 1.03 2.64
N TYR A 25 -3.50 1.23 3.84
CA TYR A 25 -2.95 0.17 4.69
C TYR A 25 -3.99 -0.93 4.95
N PHE A 26 -5.18 -0.58 5.43
CA PHE A 26 -6.23 -1.58 5.70
C PHE A 26 -6.73 -2.28 4.44
N GLY A 27 -6.84 -1.57 3.32
CA GLY A 27 -7.19 -2.16 2.04
C GLY A 27 -6.14 -3.16 1.59
N MET A 28 -4.85 -2.80 1.68
CA MET A 28 -3.75 -3.68 1.30
C MET A 28 -3.61 -4.87 2.24
N PHE A 29 -3.81 -4.68 3.55
CA PHE A 29 -3.86 -5.74 4.54
C PHE A 29 -4.96 -6.76 4.21
N SER A 30 -6.13 -6.29 3.78
CA SER A 30 -7.23 -7.17 3.33
C SER A 30 -6.88 -8.00 2.09
N LEU A 31 -5.95 -7.51 1.25
CA LEU A 31 -5.43 -8.19 0.08
C LEU A 31 -4.13 -8.98 0.33
N GLN A 32 -3.62 -9.06 1.56
CA GLN A 32 -2.33 -9.72 1.87
C GLN A 32 -2.25 -11.17 1.36
N HIS A 33 -3.37 -11.89 1.30
CA HIS A 33 -3.44 -13.25 0.78
C HIS A 33 -3.08 -13.36 -0.72
N ARG A 34 -2.96 -12.24 -1.43
CA ARG A 34 -2.58 -12.19 -2.85
C ARG A 34 -1.07 -12.18 -3.02
N GLY A 35 -0.33 -11.46 -2.17
CA GLY A 35 1.13 -11.44 -2.18
C GLY A 35 1.69 -11.10 -0.80
N GLN A 36 2.79 -11.74 -0.42
CA GLN A 36 3.40 -11.66 0.92
C GLN A 36 4.90 -11.29 0.89
N GLU A 37 5.41 -10.95 -0.30
CA GLU A 37 6.84 -10.71 -0.50
C GLU A 37 7.24 -9.25 -0.24
N SER A 38 6.35 -8.31 -0.56
CA SER A 38 6.55 -6.87 -0.38
C SER A 38 5.22 -6.12 -0.31
N ALA A 39 5.26 -4.90 0.22
CA ALA A 39 4.13 -3.98 0.23
C ALA A 39 4.62 -2.54 -0.01
N GLY A 40 3.74 -1.69 -0.54
CA GLY A 40 4.07 -0.29 -0.80
C GLY A 40 2.85 0.63 -0.81
N ILE A 41 2.98 1.81 -0.19
CA ILE A 41 1.99 2.88 -0.19
C ILE A 41 2.64 4.13 -0.78
N VAL A 42 1.89 4.83 -1.64
CA VAL A 42 2.27 6.15 -2.14
C VAL A 42 1.09 7.10 -1.95
N THR A 43 1.32 8.25 -1.31
CA THR A 43 0.30 9.28 -1.11
C THR A 43 0.81 10.67 -1.50
N PRO A 44 0.00 11.51 -2.15
CA PRO A 44 0.34 12.91 -2.38
C PRO A 44 -0.09 13.80 -1.20
N ASP A 45 0.68 14.85 -0.90
CA ASP A 45 0.31 15.90 0.08
C ASP A 45 -0.15 17.22 -0.57
N GLY A 46 -0.25 17.23 -1.91
CA GLY A 46 -0.59 18.42 -2.71
C GLY A 46 0.63 19.15 -3.28
N PHE A 47 1.83 18.90 -2.77
CA PHE A 47 3.09 19.46 -3.28
C PHE A 47 4.04 18.38 -3.79
N GLN A 48 4.14 17.26 -3.07
CA GLN A 48 5.02 16.14 -3.38
C GLN A 48 4.31 14.79 -3.13
N GLN A 49 4.96 13.74 -3.59
CA GLN A 49 4.56 12.37 -3.31
C GLN A 49 5.44 11.81 -2.19
N HIS A 50 4.82 11.04 -1.31
CA HIS A 50 5.49 10.29 -0.25
C HIS A 50 5.31 8.81 -0.56
N ASP A 51 6.41 8.08 -0.70
CA ASP A 51 6.43 6.65 -0.93
C ASP A 51 7.14 5.91 0.22
N HIS A 52 6.54 4.79 0.63
CA HIS A 52 7.19 3.81 1.51
C HIS A 52 6.94 2.43 0.91
N VAL A 53 8.02 1.77 0.51
CA VAL A 53 8.01 0.40 -0.03
C VAL A 53 8.97 -0.46 0.78
N GLY A 54 8.54 -1.65 1.17
CA GLY A 54 9.35 -2.58 1.96
C GLY A 54 9.08 -4.04 1.60
N MET A 55 10.03 -4.89 2.00
CA MET A 55 9.89 -6.35 1.90
C MET A 55 9.15 -6.90 3.11
N GLY A 56 8.34 -7.95 2.91
CA GLY A 56 7.59 -8.62 3.97
C GLY A 56 6.08 -8.34 3.94
N LEU A 57 5.42 -8.63 5.07
CA LEU A 57 3.98 -8.44 5.21
C LEU A 57 3.65 -6.95 5.38
N VAL A 58 2.43 -6.57 5.04
CA VAL A 58 1.91 -5.20 5.18
C VAL A 58 2.11 -4.67 6.61
N GLY A 59 1.85 -5.50 7.63
CA GLY A 59 2.05 -5.10 9.03
C GLY A 59 3.51 -5.01 9.48
N ASP A 60 4.45 -5.59 8.72
CA ASP A 60 5.89 -5.47 9.00
C ASP A 60 6.51 -4.26 8.29
N VAL A 61 5.91 -3.82 7.18
CA VAL A 61 6.41 -2.71 6.35
C VAL A 61 5.97 -1.35 6.87
N PHE A 62 4.80 -1.23 7.50
CA PHE A 62 4.26 0.07 7.94
C PHE A 62 4.08 0.13 9.46
N GLU A 63 4.72 1.11 10.10
CA GLU A 63 4.49 1.49 11.49
C GLU A 63 3.44 2.61 11.59
N GLU A 64 2.95 2.92 12.80
CA GLU A 64 1.96 4.02 12.98
C GLU A 64 2.51 5.38 12.53
N ALA A 65 3.84 5.57 12.53
CA ALA A 65 4.47 6.81 12.04
C ALA A 65 4.43 6.95 10.51
N ASP A 66 4.16 5.87 9.77
CA ASP A 66 4.06 5.85 8.31
C ASP A 66 2.64 6.15 7.78
N LEU A 67 1.63 6.18 8.66
CA LEU A 67 0.19 6.20 8.31
C LEU A 67 -0.51 7.52 8.65
#